data_AF-E2AX66-F1
#
_entry.id   AF-E2AX66-F1
#
_cell.length_a   1.000
_cell.length_b   1.000
_cell.length_c   1.000
_cell.angle_alpha   90.00
_cell.angle_beta   90.00
_cell.angle_gamma   90.00
#
_symmetry.space_group_name_H-M   'P 1'
#
loop_
_entity.id
_entity.type
_entity.pdbx_description
1 polymer ?
#
loop_
_entity_poly.entity_id
_entity_poly.type
_entity_poly.pdbx_seq_one_letter_code
_entity_poly.pdbx_strand_id
1 'polypeptide(L)'
;MYSANIRTGIARAFCVESRAEIRNNAKSIETCQKVVNRNPRNLERLRIARKPSGYSLEEPGRTFWHKVYLTKKSRYIIAEVRHFENGPVITASSTEWALKKQLYRSVDCSAYINVGRVLAQRCLEAGICEMQVDSKLKVGEKYKLFINELQKANIYLNEPLVYKYPNSWSRNRPEKPWEIHE
;
A
#
# COMPACT_ATOMS: atom_id res chain seq x y z
N MET A 1 -48.10 54.17 -14.30
CA MET A 1 -47.60 53.58 -15.56
C MET A 1 -46.46 54.47 -16.04
N TYR A 2 -45.17 54.16 -16.01
CA TYR A 2 -44.44 52.89 -16.04
C TYR A 2 -43.07 52.98 -15.32
N SER A 3 -42.75 51.91 -14.59
CA SER A 3 -41.46 51.30 -14.24
C SER A 3 -40.14 52.04 -14.56
N ALA A 4 -39.35 52.27 -13.51
CA ALA A 4 -37.89 52.29 -13.57
C ALA A 4 -37.36 51.00 -12.92
N ASN A 5 -37.15 49.95 -13.73
CA ASN A 5 -36.51 48.72 -13.27
C ASN A 5 -35.00 48.96 -13.13
N ILE A 6 -34.57 49.25 -11.90
CA ILE A 6 -33.16 49.28 -11.51
C ILE A 6 -32.60 47.87 -11.67
N ARG A 7 -31.62 47.74 -12.57
CA ARG A 7 -30.74 46.58 -12.64
C ARG A 7 -29.90 46.53 -11.36
N THR A 8 -30.19 45.59 -10.46
CA THR A 8 -29.18 45.05 -9.55
C THR A 8 -29.12 43.56 -9.77
N GLY A 9 -28.12 43.15 -10.55
CA GLY A 9 -27.75 41.74 -10.61
C GLY A 9 -27.45 41.27 -9.19
N ILE A 10 -28.12 40.21 -8.77
CA ILE A 10 -27.73 39.43 -7.60
C ILE A 10 -26.40 38.81 -7.97
N ALA A 11 -25.31 39.53 -7.69
CA ALA A 11 -24.02 38.89 -7.54
C ALA A 11 -24.18 37.94 -6.35
N ARG A 12 -24.31 36.65 -6.61
CA ARG A 12 -24.03 35.62 -5.61
C ARG A 12 -22.57 35.76 -5.23
N ALA A 13 -22.28 36.64 -4.29
CA ALA A 13 -21.07 36.61 -3.48
C ALA A 13 -21.21 35.42 -2.52
N PHE A 14 -21.21 34.21 -3.06
CA PHE A 14 -20.92 32.98 -2.33
C PHE A 14 -19.55 32.50 -2.79
N CYS A 15 -18.56 33.36 -2.56
CA CYS A 15 -17.19 32.94 -2.44
C CYS A 15 -16.47 33.99 -1.59
N VAL A 16 -15.49 33.51 -0.83
CA VAL A 16 -14.58 34.29 0.02
C VAL A 16 -15.05 34.56 1.44
N GLU A 17 -15.41 33.51 2.19
CA GLU A 17 -15.22 33.53 3.65
C GLU A 17 -14.95 32.13 4.23
N SER A 18 -13.96 31.47 3.64
CA SER A 18 -13.09 30.57 4.40
C SER A 18 -11.71 30.55 3.75
N ARG A 19 -11.13 31.75 3.60
CA ARG A 19 -9.67 31.85 3.75
C ARG A 19 -9.42 31.30 5.15
N ALA A 20 -8.96 30.06 5.21
CA ALA A 20 -8.60 29.39 6.44
C ALA A 20 -7.61 30.29 7.17
N GLU A 21 -8.14 31.10 8.10
CA GLU A 21 -7.33 31.68 9.14
C GLU A 21 -6.57 30.51 9.72
N ILE A 22 -5.24 30.63 9.76
CA ILE A 22 -4.36 29.71 10.46
C ILE A 22 -4.72 29.87 11.94
N ARG A 23 -5.82 29.26 12.36
CA ARG A 23 -6.19 29.12 13.75
C ARG A 23 -5.07 28.32 14.36
N ASN A 24 -4.42 28.86 15.38
CA ASN A 24 -3.36 28.18 16.11
C ASN A 24 -3.83 26.76 16.45
N ASN A 25 -3.25 25.74 15.78
CA ASN A 25 -3.62 24.34 15.95
C ASN A 25 -3.62 23.94 17.43
N ALA A 26 -2.76 24.56 18.24
CA ALA A 26 -2.69 24.39 19.70
C ALA A 26 -4.05 24.56 20.41
N LYS A 27 -4.80 25.64 20.14
CA LYS A 27 -6.10 25.89 20.78
C LYS A 27 -7.15 24.87 20.36
N SER A 28 -7.10 24.41 19.11
CA SER A 28 -7.98 23.34 18.63
C SER A 28 -7.62 21.98 19.21
N ILE A 29 -6.35 21.71 19.53
CA ILE A 29 -5.90 20.47 20.18
C ILE A 29 -6.42 20.40 21.61
N GLU A 30 -6.36 21.50 22.37
CA GLU A 30 -6.85 21.57 23.77
C GLU A 30 -8.35 21.25 23.89
N THR A 31 -9.15 21.59 22.87
CA THR A 31 -10.60 21.30 22.84
C THR A 31 -10.91 19.97 22.14
N CYS A 32 -9.91 19.28 21.58
CA CYS A 32 -10.13 18.11 20.73
C CYS A 32 -10.43 16.85 21.55
N GLN A 33 -11.66 16.36 21.46
CA GLN A 33 -12.05 15.08 22.08
C GLN A 33 -11.73 13.87 21.21
N LYS A 34 -11.63 14.05 19.87
CA LYS A 34 -11.45 12.95 18.92
C LYS A 34 -10.59 13.38 17.73
N VAL A 35 -9.55 12.60 17.46
CA VAL A 35 -8.71 12.74 16.27
C VAL A 35 -9.16 11.74 15.21
N VAL A 36 -9.40 12.21 13.99
CA VAL A 36 -9.78 11.37 12.85
C VAL A 36 -8.66 11.38 11.82
N ASN A 37 -7.97 10.25 11.66
CA ASN A 37 -7.03 10.05 10.59
C ASN A 37 -7.75 9.47 9.36
N ARG A 38 -7.62 10.13 8.20
CA ARG A 38 -8.21 9.70 6.92
C ARG A 38 -7.24 8.88 6.05
N ASN A 39 -5.99 8.70 6.48
CA ASN A 39 -5.01 7.92 5.72
C ASN A 39 -5.35 6.42 5.80
N PRO A 40 -5.65 5.75 4.66
CA PRO A 40 -6.00 4.33 4.65
C PRO A 40 -4.88 3.42 5.18
N ARG A 41 -3.61 3.77 4.91
CA ARG A 41 -2.45 2.93 5.27
C ARG A 41 -2.03 3.05 6.74
N ASN A 42 -2.60 3.98 7.50
CA ASN A 42 -2.17 4.23 8.87
C ASN A 42 -2.35 3.00 9.77
N LEU A 43 -3.51 2.35 9.67
CA LEU A 43 -3.83 1.17 10.50
C LEU A 43 -2.98 -0.05 10.13
N GLU A 44 -2.56 -0.17 8.87
CA GLU A 44 -1.67 -1.23 8.40
C GLU A 44 -0.29 -1.10 9.01
N ARG A 45 0.29 0.12 9.01
CA ARG A 45 1.60 0.40 9.62
C ARG A 45 1.61 0.16 11.13
N LEU A 46 0.50 0.49 11.81
CA LEU A 46 0.31 0.20 13.24
C LEU A 46 0.04 -1.28 13.53
N ARG A 47 -0.11 -2.11 12.50
CA ARG A 47 -0.50 -3.53 12.57
C ARG A 47 -1.86 -3.80 13.21
N ILE A 48 -2.74 -2.81 13.28
CA ILE A 48 -4.10 -2.93 13.84
C ILE A 48 -5.12 -3.23 12.74
N ALA A 49 -4.81 -2.90 11.49
CA ALA A 49 -5.73 -3.10 10.37
C ALA A 49 -6.19 -4.55 10.27
N ARG A 50 -7.49 -4.72 10.03
CA ARG A 50 -8.10 -6.04 9.82
C ARG A 50 -7.54 -6.66 8.55
N LYS A 51 -7.04 -7.89 8.65
CA LYS A 51 -6.79 -8.76 7.49
C LYS A 51 -8.06 -9.54 7.16
N PRO A 52 -8.32 -9.90 5.89
CA PRO A 52 -9.39 -10.83 5.55
C PRO A 52 -9.15 -12.15 6.28
N SER A 53 -10.06 -12.53 7.16
CA SER A 53 -9.98 -13.77 7.94
C SER A 53 -11.01 -14.76 7.42
N GLY A 54 -10.64 -16.04 7.36
CA GLY A 54 -11.48 -17.11 6.81
C GLY A 54 -10.90 -17.64 5.50
N TYR A 55 -11.77 -18.23 4.65
CA TYR A 55 -11.40 -18.80 3.36
C TYR A 55 -10.33 -19.91 3.44
N SER A 56 -10.32 -20.67 4.54
CA SER A 56 -9.33 -21.74 4.76
C SER A 56 -9.40 -22.88 3.73
N LEU A 57 -10.56 -23.05 3.08
CA LEU A 57 -10.78 -24.05 2.04
C LEU A 57 -10.42 -23.54 0.63
N GLU A 58 -10.23 -22.23 0.46
CA GLU A 58 -9.84 -21.65 -0.82
C GLU A 58 -8.32 -21.50 -0.89
N GLU A 59 -7.70 -22.14 -1.88
CA GLU A 59 -6.37 -21.76 -2.34
C GLU A 59 -6.55 -20.67 -3.41
N PRO A 60 -5.99 -19.45 -3.30
CA PRO A 60 -4.94 -18.95 -2.42
C PRO A 60 -5.43 -18.29 -1.12
N GLY A 61 -4.64 -18.40 -0.04
CA GLY A 61 -4.93 -17.73 1.23
C GLY A 61 -5.08 -16.20 1.06
N ARG A 62 -6.13 -15.64 1.65
CA ARG A 62 -6.53 -14.21 1.55
C ARG A 62 -6.10 -13.35 2.75
N THR A 63 -5.42 -13.95 3.71
CA THR A 63 -5.01 -13.31 4.98
C THR A 63 -3.75 -12.44 4.82
N PHE A 64 -3.86 -11.31 4.12
CA PHE A 64 -2.75 -10.38 3.90
C PHE A 64 -3.24 -8.93 3.76
N TRP A 65 -2.33 -7.96 3.94
CA TRP A 65 -2.58 -6.58 3.51
C TRP A 65 -2.10 -6.39 2.07
N HIS A 66 -0.85 -6.74 1.80
CA HIS A 66 -0.17 -6.67 0.52
C HIS A 66 0.42 -8.03 0.12
N LYS A 67 0.19 -8.42 -1.13
CA LYS A 67 0.68 -9.69 -1.66
C LYS A 67 1.33 -9.50 -3.03
N VAL A 68 2.48 -10.14 -3.22
CA VAL A 68 3.20 -10.15 -4.49
C VAL A 68 2.66 -11.23 -5.40
N TYR A 69 2.33 -10.82 -6.61
CA TYR A 69 1.93 -11.67 -7.71
C TYR A 69 2.92 -11.52 -8.86
N LEU A 70 3.37 -12.64 -9.42
CA LEU A 70 4.13 -12.65 -10.67
C LEU A 70 3.36 -13.46 -11.69
N THR A 71 2.89 -12.80 -12.74
CA THR A 71 2.17 -13.42 -13.83
C THR A 71 3.10 -13.53 -15.03
N LYS A 72 3.42 -14.77 -15.41
CA LYS A 72 4.11 -15.05 -16.67
C LYS A 72 3.08 -15.07 -17.81
N LYS A 73 3.24 -14.19 -18.79
CA LYS A 73 2.56 -14.26 -20.09
C LYS A 73 3.51 -14.92 -21.11
N SER A 74 3.00 -15.21 -22.30
CA SER A 74 3.79 -15.85 -23.36
C SER A 74 5.04 -15.04 -23.74
N ARG A 75 4.91 -13.71 -23.87
CA ARG A 75 5.98 -12.83 -24.37
C ARG A 75 6.66 -11.97 -23.30
N TYR A 76 6.11 -11.89 -22.10
CA TYR A 76 6.59 -10.99 -21.06
C TYR A 76 6.14 -11.45 -19.67
N ILE A 77 6.64 -10.79 -18.64
CA ILE A 77 6.31 -11.03 -17.25
C ILE A 77 5.77 -9.75 -16.62
N ILE A 78 4.84 -9.90 -15.69
CA ILE A 78 4.28 -8.81 -14.90
C ILE A 78 4.40 -9.18 -13.44
N ALA A 79 5.05 -8.32 -12.66
CA ALA A 79 5.09 -8.37 -11.21
C ALA A 79 4.16 -7.28 -10.64
N GLU A 80 3.34 -7.64 -9.66
CA GLU A 80 2.39 -6.72 -9.05
C GLU A 80 2.36 -6.94 -7.54
N VAL A 81 2.34 -5.85 -6.78
CA VAL A 81 1.99 -5.86 -5.36
C VAL A 81 0.53 -5.46 -5.26
N ARG A 82 -0.33 -6.39 -4.82
CA ARG A 82 -1.76 -6.16 -4.69
C ARG A 82 -2.17 -6.02 -3.24
N HIS A 83 -2.96 -5.00 -2.95
CA HIS A 83 -3.69 -4.88 -1.71
C HIS A 83 -4.99 -5.71 -1.79
N PHE A 84 -5.41 -6.29 -0.66
CA PHE A 84 -6.64 -7.10 -0.59
C PHE A 84 -7.94 -6.37 -1.01
N GLU A 85 -8.06 -5.05 -0.79
CA GLU A 85 -9.23 -4.24 -1.19
C GLU A 85 -8.98 -3.44 -2.48
N ASN A 86 -7.88 -2.70 -2.52
CA ASN A 86 -7.63 -1.73 -3.60
C ASN A 86 -7.12 -2.35 -4.91
N GLY A 87 -6.66 -3.62 -4.88
CA GLY A 87 -6.05 -4.27 -6.03
C GLY A 87 -4.58 -3.88 -6.23
N PRO A 88 -4.06 -3.81 -7.47
CA PRO A 88 -2.64 -3.58 -7.74
C PRO A 88 -2.20 -2.16 -7.36
N VAL A 89 -1.29 -2.06 -6.39
CA VAL A 89 -0.72 -0.80 -5.89
C VAL A 89 0.56 -0.46 -6.65
N ILE A 90 1.45 -1.44 -6.78
CA ILE A 90 2.74 -1.28 -7.47
C ILE A 90 2.81 -2.35 -8.54
N THR A 91 3.22 -1.96 -9.73
CA THR A 91 3.42 -2.86 -10.85
C THR A 91 4.83 -2.69 -11.38
N ALA A 92 5.39 -3.76 -11.93
CA ALA A 92 6.63 -3.74 -12.70
C ALA A 92 6.53 -4.82 -13.77
N SER A 93 6.68 -4.45 -15.04
CA SER A 93 6.62 -5.41 -16.14
C SER A 93 7.83 -5.33 -17.05
N SER A 94 8.18 -6.46 -17.66
CA SER A 94 9.24 -6.49 -18.68
C SER A 94 8.81 -5.87 -20.01
N THR A 95 7.56 -5.38 -20.12
CA THR A 95 7.06 -4.61 -21.27
C THR A 95 7.35 -3.12 -21.14
N GLU A 96 7.63 -2.62 -19.95
CA GLU A 96 8.01 -1.23 -19.74
C GLU A 96 9.21 -0.89 -20.60
N TRP A 97 9.13 0.21 -21.36
CA TRP A 97 10.17 0.55 -22.33
C TRP A 97 11.56 0.69 -21.68
N ALA A 98 11.61 1.24 -20.46
CA ALA A 98 12.84 1.41 -19.69
C ALA A 98 13.55 0.07 -19.43
N LEU A 99 12.81 -0.99 -19.12
CA LEU A 99 13.33 -2.34 -18.94
C LEU A 99 13.56 -3.05 -20.28
N LYS A 100 12.58 -2.96 -21.18
CA LYS A 100 12.59 -3.66 -22.46
C LYS A 100 13.80 -3.30 -23.32
N LYS A 101 14.26 -2.04 -23.30
CA LYS A 101 15.46 -1.63 -24.04
C LYS A 101 16.76 -2.21 -23.49
N GLN A 102 16.78 -2.59 -22.21
CA GLN A 102 17.96 -3.16 -21.53
C GLN A 102 17.95 -4.69 -21.55
N LEU A 103 16.79 -5.30 -21.76
CA LEU A 103 16.61 -6.75 -21.77
C LEU A 103 16.72 -7.30 -23.19
N TYR A 104 17.58 -8.31 -23.37
CA TYR A 104 17.61 -9.08 -24.61
C TYR A 104 16.28 -9.82 -24.87
N ARG A 105 15.68 -10.40 -23.82
CA ARG A 105 14.39 -11.09 -23.88
C ARG A 105 13.59 -10.90 -22.60
N SER A 106 12.28 -10.72 -22.76
CA SER A 106 11.36 -10.31 -21.68
C SER A 106 10.90 -11.44 -20.73
N VAL A 107 11.39 -12.68 -20.89
CA VAL A 107 10.96 -13.88 -20.12
C VAL A 107 12.18 -14.70 -19.59
N ASP A 108 13.38 -14.19 -19.79
CA ASP A 108 14.63 -14.86 -19.40
C ASP A 108 14.95 -14.64 -17.92
N CYS A 109 15.92 -15.38 -17.37
CA CYS A 109 16.33 -15.23 -15.96
C CYS A 109 16.74 -13.79 -15.62
N SER A 110 17.42 -13.10 -16.54
CA SER A 110 17.78 -11.68 -16.41
C SER A 110 16.55 -10.77 -16.30
N ALA A 111 15.47 -11.07 -17.01
CA ALA A 111 14.21 -10.33 -16.91
C ALA A 111 13.60 -10.47 -15.51
N TYR A 112 13.59 -11.68 -14.93
CA TYR A 112 13.09 -11.90 -13.57
C TYR A 112 13.92 -11.15 -12.52
N ILE A 113 15.24 -11.16 -12.65
CA ILE A 113 16.16 -10.42 -11.76
C ILE A 113 15.89 -8.92 -11.85
N ASN A 114 15.87 -8.36 -13.06
CA ASN A 114 15.73 -6.91 -13.27
C ASN A 114 14.32 -6.41 -12.91
N VAL A 115 13.27 -7.17 -13.20
CA VAL A 115 11.91 -6.86 -12.74
C VAL A 115 11.83 -6.90 -11.22
N GLY A 116 12.49 -7.87 -10.57
CA GLY A 116 12.60 -7.92 -9.11
C GLY A 116 13.26 -6.68 -8.52
N ARG A 117 14.38 -6.23 -9.10
CA ARG A 117 15.08 -5.02 -8.68
C ARG A 117 14.22 -3.76 -8.81
N VAL A 118 13.58 -3.57 -9.96
CA VAL A 118 12.71 -2.41 -10.21
C VAL A 118 11.49 -2.44 -9.29
N LEU A 119 10.87 -3.61 -9.11
CA LEU A 119 9.74 -3.74 -8.18
C LEU A 119 10.19 -3.41 -6.76
N ALA A 120 11.33 -3.94 -6.32
CA ALA A 120 11.82 -3.68 -4.97
C ALA A 120 12.09 -2.20 -4.72
N GLN A 121 12.75 -1.53 -5.67
CA GLN A 121 13.00 -0.10 -5.60
C GLN A 121 11.69 0.68 -5.49
N ARG A 122 10.69 0.39 -6.34
CA ARG A 122 9.37 1.04 -6.28
C ARG A 122 8.66 0.79 -4.94
N CYS A 123 8.79 -0.41 -4.39
CA CYS A 123 8.25 -0.75 -3.07
C CYS A 123 8.89 0.10 -1.96
N LEU A 124 10.21 0.25 -1.97
CA LEU A 124 10.92 1.08 -1.00
C LEU A 124 10.54 2.56 -1.13
N GLU A 125 10.49 3.07 -2.35
CA GLU A 125 10.06 4.45 -2.64
C GLU A 125 8.61 4.71 -2.20
N ALA A 126 7.73 3.72 -2.35
CA ALA A 126 6.35 3.77 -1.88
C ALA A 126 6.20 3.50 -0.36
N GLY A 127 7.28 3.13 0.33
CA GLY A 127 7.27 2.77 1.74
C GLY A 127 6.50 1.48 2.04
N ILE A 128 6.55 0.48 1.16
CA ILE A 128 6.03 -0.87 1.37
C ILE A 128 7.22 -1.82 1.54
N CYS A 129 7.49 -2.23 2.78
CA CYS A 129 8.62 -3.12 3.09
C CYS A 129 8.18 -4.55 3.43
N GLU A 130 6.92 -4.74 3.82
CA GLU A 130 6.37 -6.02 4.28
C GLU A 130 5.27 -6.46 3.30
N MET A 131 5.35 -7.69 2.80
CA MET A 131 4.38 -8.25 1.84
C MET A 131 4.40 -9.78 1.88
N GLN A 132 3.29 -10.43 1.57
CA GLN A 132 3.22 -11.88 1.44
C GLN A 132 3.55 -12.33 0.01
N VAL A 133 4.23 -13.47 -0.15
CA VAL A 133 4.49 -14.07 -1.47
C VAL A 133 3.43 -15.11 -1.81
N ASP A 134 2.92 -15.08 -3.04
CA ASP A 134 1.98 -16.09 -3.52
C ASP A 134 2.61 -17.49 -3.59
N SER A 135 1.83 -18.53 -3.28
CA SER A 135 2.31 -19.91 -3.24
C SER A 135 2.89 -20.36 -4.59
N LYS A 136 2.31 -19.87 -5.69
CA LYS A 136 2.77 -20.13 -7.07
C LYS A 136 4.21 -19.68 -7.32
N LEU A 137 4.67 -18.64 -6.63
CA LEU A 137 6.01 -18.08 -6.79
C LEU A 137 7.10 -18.92 -6.12
N LYS A 138 6.73 -19.88 -5.29
CA LYS A 138 7.71 -20.79 -4.66
C LYS A 138 8.20 -21.87 -5.63
N VAL A 139 7.48 -22.09 -6.72
CA VAL A 139 7.73 -23.19 -7.66
C VAL A 139 8.49 -22.69 -8.88
N GLY A 140 9.79 -22.98 -8.94
CA GLY A 140 10.65 -22.80 -10.12
C GLY A 140 11.87 -21.90 -9.90
N GLU A 141 12.94 -22.18 -10.64
CA GLU A 141 14.25 -21.53 -10.47
C GLU A 141 14.20 -20.02 -10.78
N LYS A 142 13.49 -19.62 -11.83
CA LYS A 142 13.35 -18.21 -12.22
C LYS A 142 12.62 -17.38 -11.15
N TYR A 143 11.61 -17.97 -10.51
CA TYR A 143 10.88 -17.30 -9.43
C TYR A 143 11.73 -17.16 -8.17
N LYS A 144 12.59 -18.14 -7.86
CA LYS A 144 13.57 -18.03 -6.78
C LYS A 144 14.54 -16.88 -6.99
N LEU A 145 15.04 -16.68 -8.22
CA LEU A 145 15.90 -15.54 -8.54
C LEU A 145 15.20 -14.20 -8.25
N PHE A 146 13.94 -14.07 -8.67
CA PHE A 146 13.13 -12.88 -8.38
C PHE A 146 12.95 -12.66 -6.86
N ILE A 147 12.61 -13.71 -6.11
CA ILE A 147 12.45 -13.67 -4.64
C ILE A 147 13.76 -13.24 -3.96
N ASN A 148 14.89 -13.78 -4.39
CA ASN A 148 16.20 -13.44 -3.85
C ASN A 148 16.52 -11.95 -4.05
N GLU A 149 16.17 -11.36 -5.19
CA GLU A 149 16.38 -9.93 -5.42
C GLU A 149 15.50 -9.05 -4.51
N LEU A 150 14.25 -9.47 -4.21
CA LEU A 150 13.42 -8.76 -3.23
C LEU A 150 14.04 -8.82 -1.82
N GLN A 151 14.53 -9.99 -1.40
CA GLN A 151 15.18 -10.16 -0.11
C GLN A 151 16.48 -9.34 0.00
N LYS A 152 17.30 -9.31 -1.05
CA LYS A 152 18.50 -8.47 -1.13
C LYS A 152 18.20 -6.98 -0.98
N ALA A 153 17.02 -6.54 -1.44
CA ALA A 153 16.56 -5.16 -1.31
C ALA A 153 15.86 -4.86 0.02
N ASN A 154 16.02 -5.72 1.04
CA ASN A 154 15.44 -5.57 2.38
C ASN A 154 13.90 -5.58 2.43
N ILE A 155 13.27 -6.33 1.52
CA ILE A 155 11.82 -6.55 1.58
C ILE A 155 11.53 -7.83 2.37
N TYR A 156 10.72 -7.70 3.41
CA TYR A 156 10.24 -8.82 4.20
C TYR A 156 9.08 -9.51 3.49
N LEU A 157 9.33 -10.75 3.07
CA LEU A 157 8.37 -11.58 2.33
C LEU A 157 7.34 -12.30 3.21
N ASN A 158 7.34 -11.97 4.50
CA ASN A 158 6.35 -12.37 5.48
C ASN A 158 5.78 -11.10 6.08
N GLU A 159 4.47 -10.99 6.09
CA GLU A 159 3.81 -9.91 6.81
C GLU A 159 3.74 -10.22 8.31
N PRO A 160 3.81 -9.18 9.17
CA PRO A 160 3.59 -9.36 10.59
C PRO A 160 2.13 -9.71 10.87
N LEU A 161 1.91 -10.33 12.03
CA LEU A 161 0.59 -10.64 12.54
C LEU A 161 -0.14 -9.35 12.96
N VAL A 162 -1.48 -9.38 12.89
CA VAL A 162 -2.30 -8.27 13.39
C VAL A 162 -2.16 -8.21 14.91
N TYR A 163 -1.81 -7.02 15.42
CA TYR A 163 -1.75 -6.76 16.85
C TYR A 163 -3.14 -6.86 17.46
N LYS A 164 -3.28 -7.71 18.47
CA LYS A 164 -4.49 -7.80 19.30
C LYS A 164 -4.10 -7.39 20.71
N TYR A 165 -4.87 -6.45 21.26
CA TYR A 165 -4.69 -6.06 22.65
C TYR A 165 -4.96 -7.28 23.55
N PRO A 166 -4.02 -7.64 24.45
CA PRO A 166 -4.20 -8.79 25.32
C PRO A 166 -5.30 -8.52 26.35
N ASN A 167 -6.07 -9.56 26.70
CA ASN A 167 -6.99 -9.48 27.82
C ASN A 167 -6.21 -9.50 29.14
N SER A 168 -6.85 -9.10 30.24
CA SER A 168 -6.23 -9.11 31.58
C SER A 168 -5.63 -10.47 31.96
N TRP A 169 -6.32 -11.56 31.57
CA TRP A 169 -5.93 -12.95 31.80
C TRP A 169 -4.97 -13.55 30.75
N SER A 170 -4.59 -12.80 29.71
CA SER A 170 -3.67 -13.32 28.68
C SER A 170 -2.25 -13.44 29.25
N ARG A 171 -1.65 -14.64 29.14
CA ARG A 171 -0.26 -14.90 29.57
C ARG A 171 0.76 -14.09 28.76
N ASN A 172 0.58 -14.04 27.44
CA ASN A 172 1.47 -13.32 26.54
C ASN A 172 0.91 -11.92 26.27
N ARG A 173 1.73 -10.90 26.49
CA ARG A 173 1.40 -9.50 26.19
C ARG A 173 2.41 -8.99 25.16
N PRO A 174 2.05 -9.00 23.85
CA PRO A 174 2.95 -8.49 22.84
C PRO A 174 3.15 -6.99 23.03
N GLU A 175 4.36 -6.54 22.73
CA GLU A 175 4.71 -5.12 22.70
C GLU A 175 3.85 -4.38 21.68
N LYS A 176 3.58 -3.11 21.96
CA LYS A 176 2.79 -2.29 21.04
C LYS A 176 3.67 -1.89 19.86
N PRO A 177 3.24 -2.13 18.62
CA PRO A 177 4.06 -1.85 17.42
C PRO A 177 4.51 -0.39 17.24
N TRP A 178 3.87 0.56 17.92
CA TRP A 178 4.14 1.99 17.82
C TRP A 178 4.86 2.58 19.03
N GLU A 179 5.16 1.76 20.04
CA GLU A 179 6.02 2.17 21.14
C GLU A 179 7.48 1.88 20.74
N ILE A 180 8.35 2.87 20.91
CA ILE A 180 9.80 2.71 20.71
C ILE A 180 10.39 2.36 22.06
N HIS A 181 11.06 1.22 22.15
CA HIS A 181 11.80 0.79 23.32
C HIS A 181 13.28 0.97 22.99
N GLU A 182 13.90 2.01 23.56
CA GLU A 182 15.34 2.29 23.46
C GLU A 182 16.15 1.43 24.46
#